data_AF-A0A496VPJ4-F1
#
_entry.id   AF-A0A496VPJ4-F1
#
_cell.length_a   1.000
_cell.length_b   1.000
_cell.length_c   1.000
_cell.angle_alpha   90.00
_cell.angle_beta   90.00
_cell.angle_gamma   90.00
#
_symmetry.space_group_name_H-M   'P 1'
#
loop_
_entity.id
_entity.type
_entity.pdbx_description
1 polymer ?
#
loop_
_entity_poly.entity_id
_entity_poly.type
_entity_poly.pdbx_seq_one_letter_code
_entity_poly.pdbx_strand_id
1 'polypeptide(L)'
;MKTQTEQEIIAYNKKFHEVKRKCYWWMTYVSLPLTILAAIIAYIAFNSMEFPTTGFRIEFAWGLMVFTPIVIVLYLCSRHCRKKGLIPCKPKKYLAPKKQSRIEALYENNLKPKLEVLEKQRKIIHDKLTFWKRVFFLLTIVIWAVLFTNVINSLHGDERILAIIFLIVIPPTVSIVIYNIISFNIVKPYRKKFKAEIINAIVATVDESLTYYPQKNILFNDFIASGLFYAERVDGEDYVEGMLGNTAARFSEIRATYTVETEEGTETVTSYSGLFFVFDFNKAFEGRTVVVPQYQYNNNYGQLVKLESPEFEKMFAVYSDDQITARYVLSLSLMQRILSFSLQHRTIYLSFVNGILYVGIPSLGGSAVMGKVILPFFEPKISSTLLNFKLYRKEFIYLSFVKDIVEEFNLNRRIWSKGASLPVFSQDNLKKMIN
;
A
#
# COMPACT_ATOMS: atom_id res chain seq x y z
N MET A 1 -32.04 -7.80 -9.14
CA MET A 1 -32.02 -8.95 -8.22
C MET A 1 -30.56 -9.25 -7.89
N LYS A 2 -30.24 -9.46 -6.60
CA LYS A 2 -28.88 -9.87 -6.20
C LYS A 2 -28.60 -11.24 -6.81
N THR A 3 -27.40 -11.45 -7.34
CA THR A 3 -27.02 -12.77 -7.86
C THR A 3 -27.00 -13.78 -6.72
N GLN A 4 -27.25 -15.05 -7.01
CA GLN A 4 -27.23 -16.12 -6.00
C GLN A 4 -25.93 -16.10 -5.17
N THR A 5 -24.81 -15.78 -5.83
CA THR A 5 -23.50 -15.61 -5.21
C THR A 5 -23.42 -14.41 -4.25
N GLU A 6 -24.04 -13.27 -4.58
CA GLU A 6 -24.10 -12.10 -3.68
C GLU A 6 -24.93 -12.40 -2.42
N GLN A 7 -26.02 -13.16 -2.56
CA GLN A 7 -26.83 -13.58 -1.42
C GLN A 7 -26.07 -14.53 -0.49
N GLU A 8 -25.30 -15.46 -1.05
CA GLU A 8 -24.43 -16.37 -0.30
C GLU A 8 -23.32 -15.63 0.46
N ILE A 9 -22.71 -14.60 -0.15
CA ILE A 9 -21.69 -13.77 0.50
C ILE A 9 -22.28 -12.95 1.67
N ILE A 10 -23.46 -12.35 1.47
CA ILE A 10 -24.14 -11.59 2.54
C ILE A 10 -24.49 -12.52 3.70
N ALA A 11 -24.99 -13.73 3.41
CA ALA A 11 -25.30 -14.73 4.43
C ALA A 11 -24.04 -15.20 5.18
N TYR A 12 -22.92 -15.38 4.47
CA TYR A 12 -21.64 -15.74 5.07
C TYR A 12 -21.10 -14.63 5.97
N ASN A 13 -21.08 -13.37 5.50
CA ASN A 13 -20.60 -12.23 6.28
C ASN A 13 -21.43 -12.00 7.54
N LYS A 14 -22.76 -12.18 7.47
CA LYS A 14 -23.65 -12.13 8.63
C LYS A 14 -23.29 -13.20 9.67
N LYS A 15 -23.07 -14.44 9.24
CA LYS A 15 -22.62 -15.55 10.11
C LYS A 15 -21.23 -15.27 10.72
N PHE A 16 -20.31 -14.70 9.95
CA PHE A 16 -18.97 -14.34 10.43
C PHE A 16 -19.02 -13.25 11.51
N HIS A 17 -19.80 -12.19 11.31
CA HIS A 17 -19.95 -11.12 12.30
C HIS A 17 -20.60 -11.62 13.60
N GLU A 18 -21.57 -12.54 13.53
CA GLU A 18 -22.17 -13.19 14.71
C GLU A 18 -21.11 -13.96 15.51
N VAL A 19 -20.29 -14.77 14.83
CA VAL A 19 -19.23 -15.57 15.45
C VAL A 19 -18.13 -14.69 16.02
N LYS A 20 -17.72 -13.64 15.30
CA LYS A 20 -16.72 -12.66 15.78
C LYS A 20 -17.20 -11.98 17.05
N ARG A 21 -18.47 -11.56 17.12
CA ARG A 21 -19.04 -10.90 18.31
C ARG A 21 -19.05 -11.83 19.52
N LYS A 22 -19.43 -13.11 19.34
CA LYS A 22 -19.37 -14.14 20.40
C LYS A 22 -17.95 -14.43 20.88
N CYS A 23 -16.98 -14.58 19.98
CA CYS A 23 -15.59 -14.82 20.38
C CYS A 23 -14.98 -13.60 21.10
N TYR A 24 -15.29 -12.39 20.65
CA TYR A 24 -14.86 -11.17 21.34
C TYR A 24 -15.46 -11.09 22.74
N TRP A 25 -16.75 -11.41 22.87
CA TRP A 25 -17.43 -11.47 24.16
C TRP A 25 -16.79 -12.51 25.10
N TRP A 26 -16.47 -13.72 24.64
CA TRP A 26 -15.72 -14.71 25.44
C TRP A 26 -14.33 -14.20 25.84
N MET A 27 -13.66 -13.46 24.97
CA MET A 27 -12.34 -12.93 25.27
C MET A 27 -12.39 -11.82 26.34
N THR A 28 -13.36 -10.91 26.23
CA THR A 28 -13.48 -9.77 27.15
C THR A 28 -14.16 -10.10 28.46
N TYR A 29 -15.17 -10.97 28.46
CA TYR A 29 -16.01 -11.22 29.64
C TYR A 29 -15.78 -12.58 30.28
N VAL A 30 -15.00 -13.47 29.67
CA VAL A 30 -14.66 -14.78 30.26
C VAL A 30 -13.16 -14.91 30.49
N SER A 31 -12.30 -14.77 29.47
CA SER A 31 -10.85 -14.91 29.69
C SER A 31 -10.26 -13.77 30.50
N LEU A 32 -10.58 -12.51 30.20
CA LEU A 32 -9.95 -11.38 30.87
C LEU A 32 -10.21 -11.37 32.39
N PRO A 33 -11.45 -11.58 32.88
CA PRO A 33 -11.71 -11.65 34.32
C PRO A 33 -11.04 -12.86 35.00
N LEU A 34 -11.02 -14.03 34.33
CA LEU A 34 -10.36 -15.22 34.85
C LEU A 34 -8.84 -15.04 34.94
N THR A 35 -8.22 -14.38 33.95
CA THR A 35 -6.79 -14.07 34.00
C THR A 35 -6.46 -13.06 35.09
N ILE A 36 -7.32 -12.06 35.31
CA ILE A 36 -7.15 -11.06 36.37
C ILE A 36 -7.32 -11.73 37.74
N LEU A 37 -8.34 -12.56 37.93
CA LEU A 37 -8.57 -13.29 39.17
C LEU A 37 -7.42 -14.25 39.48
N ALA A 38 -6.92 -14.99 38.48
CA ALA A 38 -5.76 -15.85 38.63
C ALA A 38 -4.50 -15.07 39.00
N ALA A 39 -4.29 -13.89 38.39
CA ALA A 39 -3.18 -13.00 38.74
C ALA A 39 -3.28 -12.45 40.17
N ILE A 40 -4.49 -12.10 40.63
CA ILE A 40 -4.74 -11.62 42.01
C ILE A 40 -4.49 -12.74 43.03
N ILE A 41 -5.04 -13.94 42.80
CA ILE A 41 -4.82 -15.11 43.68
C ILE A 41 -3.33 -15.44 43.76
N ALA A 42 -2.64 -15.41 42.61
CA ALA A 42 -1.22 -15.69 42.57
C ALA A 42 -0.38 -14.60 43.26
N TYR A 43 -0.74 -13.32 43.13
CA TYR A 43 -0.12 -12.21 43.86
C TYR A 43 -0.30 -12.34 45.40
N ILE A 44 -1.49 -12.74 45.86
CA ILE A 44 -1.76 -12.99 47.28
C ILE A 44 -0.96 -14.20 47.79
N ALA A 45 -0.87 -15.27 47.00
CA ALA A 45 -0.09 -16.46 47.34
C ALA A 45 1.43 -16.18 47.39
N PHE A 46 1.94 -15.32 46.51
CA PHE A 46 3.34 -14.88 46.50
C PHE A 46 3.72 -14.09 47.76
N ASN A 47 2.81 -13.23 48.24
CA ASN A 47 3.05 -12.41 49.44
C ASN A 47 2.84 -13.17 50.77
N SER A 48 2.38 -14.42 50.75
CA SER A 48 2.06 -15.21 51.95
C SER A 48 2.97 -16.42 52.20
N MET A 49 4.02 -16.61 51.39
CA MET A 49 4.95 -17.74 51.53
C MET A 49 6.42 -17.25 51.64
N GLU A 50 7.04 -17.47 52.80
CA GLU A 50 8.50 -17.44 52.95
C GLU A 50 9.08 -18.81 52.53
N PHE A 51 9.61 -18.94 51.32
CA PHE A 51 10.41 -20.11 50.92
C PHE A 51 11.59 -19.74 50.00
N PRO A 52 12.67 -20.55 50.00
CA PRO A 52 13.94 -20.20 49.38
C PRO A 52 13.98 -20.48 47.87
N THR A 53 14.74 -19.61 47.22
CA THR A 53 15.32 -19.62 45.87
C THR A 53 15.33 -20.95 45.08
N THR A 54 14.26 -21.23 44.33
CA THR A 54 14.35 -21.94 43.04
C THR A 54 13.44 -21.28 42.00
N GLY A 55 13.91 -20.17 41.42
CA GLY A 55 13.12 -19.28 40.54
C GLY A 55 12.56 -19.93 39.26
N PHE A 56 13.08 -21.07 38.82
CA PHE A 56 12.72 -21.67 37.52
C PHE A 56 11.37 -22.43 37.54
N ARG A 57 10.97 -23.03 38.67
CA ARG A 57 9.69 -23.76 38.78
C ARG A 57 8.49 -22.85 38.95
N ILE A 58 8.72 -21.68 39.52
CA ILE A 58 7.70 -20.68 39.81
C ILE A 58 7.26 -20.06 38.48
N GLU A 59 8.16 -19.47 37.68
CA GLU A 59 7.81 -18.80 36.41
C GLU A 59 7.04 -19.67 35.40
N PHE A 60 7.34 -20.97 35.33
CA PHE A 60 6.66 -21.90 34.43
C PHE A 60 5.19 -22.15 34.84
N ALA A 61 4.92 -22.20 36.15
CA ALA A 61 3.56 -22.35 36.68
C ALA A 61 2.72 -21.06 36.48
N TRP A 62 3.34 -19.87 36.61
CA TRP A 62 2.70 -18.59 36.31
C TRP A 62 2.30 -18.47 34.84
N GLY A 63 3.20 -18.85 33.92
CA GLY A 63 2.89 -18.90 32.49
C GLY A 63 1.68 -19.79 32.21
N LEU A 64 1.64 -21.00 32.77
CA LEU A 64 0.51 -21.93 32.59
C LEU A 64 -0.82 -21.35 33.11
N MET A 65 -0.86 -20.70 34.28
CA MET A 65 -2.11 -20.14 34.81
C MET A 65 -2.64 -18.93 34.02
N VAL A 66 -1.75 -18.11 33.45
CA VAL A 66 -2.15 -16.92 32.67
C VAL A 66 -2.51 -17.27 31.23
N PHE A 67 -1.82 -18.24 30.62
CA PHE A 67 -2.06 -18.62 29.22
C PHE A 67 -3.20 -19.64 29.03
N THR A 68 -3.51 -20.46 30.03
CA THR A 68 -4.57 -21.49 29.90
C THR A 68 -5.97 -20.92 29.59
N PRO A 69 -6.46 -19.82 30.19
CA PRO A 69 -7.78 -19.27 29.85
C PRO A 69 -7.82 -18.74 28.42
N ILE A 70 -6.72 -18.14 27.95
CA ILE A 70 -6.59 -17.62 26.59
C ILE A 70 -6.61 -18.77 25.58
N VAL A 71 -5.85 -19.83 25.82
CA VAL A 71 -5.80 -21.02 24.94
C VAL A 71 -7.16 -21.72 24.90
N ILE A 72 -7.86 -21.84 26.03
CA ILE A 72 -9.22 -22.40 26.10
C ILE A 72 -10.21 -21.55 25.29
N VAL A 73 -10.18 -20.22 25.42
CA VAL A 73 -11.06 -19.33 24.63
C VAL A 73 -10.75 -19.40 23.13
N LEU A 74 -9.47 -19.47 22.75
CA LEU A 74 -9.06 -19.67 21.35
C LEU A 74 -9.55 -21.03 20.82
N TYR A 75 -9.47 -22.09 21.62
CA TYR A 75 -9.97 -23.41 21.28
C TYR A 75 -11.51 -23.44 21.14
N LEU A 76 -12.23 -22.82 22.08
CA LEU A 76 -13.69 -22.68 22.03
C LEU A 76 -14.14 -21.85 20.83
N CYS A 77 -13.45 -20.76 20.52
CA CYS A 77 -13.70 -19.95 19.33
C CYS A 77 -13.46 -20.75 18.05
N SER A 78 -12.36 -21.51 17.97
CA SER A 78 -12.06 -22.43 16.86
C SER A 78 -13.15 -23.50 16.67
N ARG A 79 -13.65 -24.08 17.77
CA ARG A 79 -14.72 -25.08 17.75
C ARG A 79 -16.07 -24.46 17.35
N HIS A 80 -16.38 -23.25 17.82
CA HIS A 80 -17.58 -22.52 17.44
C HIS A 80 -17.57 -22.13 15.96
N CYS A 81 -16.41 -21.72 15.43
CA CYS A 81 -16.21 -21.49 14.00
C CYS A 81 -16.50 -22.74 13.18
N ARG A 82 -15.92 -23.90 13.58
CA ARG A 82 -16.18 -25.19 12.91
C ARG A 82 -17.66 -25.58 12.93
N LYS A 83 -18.34 -25.45 14.08
CA LYS A 83 -19.79 -25.74 14.18
C LYS A 83 -20.66 -24.85 13.28
N LYS A 84 -20.24 -23.60 13.03
CA LYS A 84 -20.95 -22.66 12.14
C LYS A 84 -20.51 -22.78 10.66
N GLY A 85 -19.66 -23.75 10.32
CA GLY A 85 -19.18 -23.98 8.95
C GLY A 85 -18.15 -22.95 8.46
N LEU A 86 -17.48 -22.23 9.36
CA LEU A 86 -16.46 -21.23 9.03
C LEU A 86 -15.06 -21.85 9.16
N ILE A 87 -14.32 -21.98 8.06
CA ILE A 87 -12.96 -22.57 8.03
C ILE A 87 -11.99 -21.59 7.34
N PRO A 88 -10.73 -21.47 7.81
CA PRO A 88 -10.38 -20.62 8.95
C PRO A 88 -10.74 -19.14 8.69
N CYS A 89 -10.94 -18.36 9.77
CA CYS A 89 -11.26 -16.93 9.79
C CYS A 89 -10.30 -16.05 8.96
N LYS A 90 -10.44 -16.09 7.64
CA LYS A 90 -9.87 -15.19 6.67
C LYS A 90 -11.01 -14.85 5.70
N PRO A 91 -11.81 -13.80 5.97
CA PRO A 91 -12.80 -13.33 5.00
C PRO A 91 -12.16 -12.99 3.64
N LYS A 92 -10.84 -12.67 3.62
CA LYS A 92 -10.04 -12.51 2.40
C LYS A 92 -9.92 -13.75 1.51
N LYS A 93 -10.34 -14.94 1.95
CA LYS A 93 -10.22 -16.18 1.15
C LYS A 93 -11.46 -16.50 0.30
N TYR A 94 -12.57 -15.76 0.49
CA TYR A 94 -13.84 -16.06 -0.19
C TYR A 94 -14.19 -15.08 -1.32
N LEU A 95 -13.40 -14.04 -1.53
CA LEU A 95 -13.40 -13.24 -2.76
C LEU A 95 -12.23 -13.74 -3.61
N ALA A 96 -12.51 -14.55 -4.65
CA ALA A 96 -11.68 -14.80 -5.86
C ALA A 96 -11.42 -16.26 -6.30
N PRO A 97 -12.32 -17.27 -6.21
CA PRO A 97 -12.01 -18.54 -6.87
C PRO A 97 -11.85 -18.40 -8.40
N LYS A 98 -12.60 -17.48 -9.05
CA LYS A 98 -12.55 -17.28 -10.51
C LYS A 98 -11.50 -16.24 -10.96
N LYS A 99 -11.22 -15.21 -10.16
CA LYS A 99 -10.20 -14.18 -10.44
C LYS A 99 -8.79 -14.67 -10.08
N GLN A 100 -8.65 -15.54 -9.08
CA GLN A 100 -7.35 -16.08 -8.67
C GLN A 100 -6.82 -17.13 -9.65
N SER A 101 -7.68 -17.99 -10.22
CA SER A 101 -7.26 -18.94 -11.26
C SER A 101 -6.76 -18.26 -12.54
N ARG A 102 -7.39 -17.15 -12.95
CA ARG A 102 -6.95 -16.35 -14.10
C ARG A 102 -5.57 -15.70 -13.86
N ILE A 103 -5.32 -15.15 -12.67
CA ILE A 103 -4.03 -14.53 -12.33
C ILE A 103 -2.93 -15.60 -12.21
N GLU A 104 -3.25 -16.77 -11.63
CA GLU A 104 -2.31 -17.89 -11.52
C GLU A 104 -1.95 -18.46 -12.91
N ALA A 105 -2.92 -18.65 -13.81
CA ALA A 105 -2.67 -19.07 -15.18
C ALA A 105 -1.81 -18.05 -15.96
N LEU A 106 -2.07 -16.77 -15.75
CA LEU A 106 -1.33 -15.68 -16.38
C LEU A 106 0.13 -15.62 -15.88
N TYR A 107 0.33 -15.81 -14.58
CA TYR A 107 1.67 -15.91 -14.02
C TYR A 107 2.46 -17.08 -14.62
N GLU A 108 1.87 -18.28 -14.66
CA GLU A 108 2.55 -19.48 -15.17
C GLU A 108 2.87 -19.36 -16.68
N ASN A 109 1.94 -18.84 -17.48
CA ASN A 109 2.09 -18.85 -18.95
C ASN A 109 2.91 -17.67 -19.50
N ASN A 110 2.76 -16.46 -18.94
CA ASN A 110 3.28 -15.23 -19.57
C ASN A 110 4.45 -14.61 -18.80
N LEU A 111 4.46 -14.75 -17.47
CA LEU A 111 5.48 -14.11 -16.63
C LEU A 111 6.59 -15.04 -16.21
N LYS A 112 6.27 -16.26 -15.76
CA LYS A 112 7.25 -17.19 -15.20
C LYS A 112 8.44 -17.44 -16.12
N PRO A 113 8.29 -17.64 -17.44
CA PRO A 113 9.44 -17.80 -18.34
C PRO A 113 10.37 -16.56 -18.33
N LYS A 114 9.80 -15.35 -18.34
CA LYS A 114 10.58 -14.10 -18.27
C LYS A 114 11.24 -13.92 -16.91
N LEU A 115 10.50 -14.25 -15.84
CA LEU A 115 11.01 -14.19 -14.46
C LEU A 115 12.15 -15.15 -14.22
N GLU A 116 12.16 -16.34 -14.83
CA GLU A 116 13.28 -17.28 -14.72
C GLU A 116 14.57 -16.73 -15.34
N VAL A 117 14.47 -16.04 -16.48
CA VAL A 117 15.61 -15.36 -17.11
C VAL A 117 16.12 -14.22 -16.22
N LEU A 118 15.21 -13.41 -15.68
CA LEU A 118 15.55 -12.30 -14.79
C LEU A 118 16.08 -12.78 -13.43
N GLU A 119 15.60 -13.91 -12.91
CA GLU A 119 16.08 -14.53 -11.67
C GLU A 119 17.53 -15.01 -11.81
N LYS A 120 17.90 -15.57 -12.97
CA LYS A 120 19.31 -15.91 -13.27
C LYS A 120 20.19 -14.66 -13.23
N GLN A 121 19.76 -13.57 -13.86
CA GLN A 121 20.47 -12.28 -13.83
C GLN A 121 20.54 -11.70 -12.41
N ARG A 122 19.45 -11.79 -11.64
CA ARG A 122 19.41 -11.35 -10.24
C ARG A 122 20.45 -12.08 -9.40
N LYS A 123 20.58 -13.40 -9.55
CA LYS A 123 21.57 -14.21 -8.80
C LYS A 123 22.99 -13.75 -9.08
N ILE A 124 23.34 -13.54 -10.35
CA ILE A 124 24.67 -13.01 -10.74
C ILE A 124 24.93 -11.65 -10.06
N ILE A 125 23.94 -10.76 -10.07
CA ILE A 125 24.05 -9.44 -9.41
C ILE A 125 24.17 -9.61 -7.89
N HIS A 126 23.35 -10.46 -7.29
CA HIS A 126 23.36 -10.73 -5.86
C HIS A 126 24.72 -11.27 -5.39
N ASP A 127 25.28 -12.22 -6.14
CA ASP A 127 26.58 -12.83 -5.84
C ASP A 127 27.70 -11.80 -6.00
N LYS A 128 27.66 -10.97 -7.06
CA LYS A 128 28.61 -9.87 -7.27
C LYS A 128 28.56 -8.84 -6.12
N LEU A 129 27.36 -8.44 -5.69
CA LEU A 129 27.20 -7.51 -4.57
C LEU A 129 27.66 -8.13 -3.24
N THR A 130 27.33 -9.40 -3.02
CA THR A 130 27.76 -10.12 -1.82
C THR A 130 29.27 -10.29 -1.78
N PHE A 131 29.91 -10.55 -2.92
CA PHE A 131 31.36 -10.58 -3.05
C PHE A 131 31.99 -9.23 -2.68
N TRP A 132 31.55 -8.13 -3.31
CA TRP A 132 32.06 -6.80 -3.00
C TRP A 132 31.84 -6.40 -1.54
N LYS A 133 30.69 -6.77 -0.96
CA LYS A 133 30.41 -6.55 0.46
C LYS A 133 31.45 -7.23 1.37
N ARG A 134 31.82 -8.48 1.05
CA ARG A 134 32.87 -9.22 1.78
C ARG A 134 34.25 -8.58 1.58
N VAL A 135 34.57 -8.16 0.36
CA VAL A 135 35.85 -7.49 0.05
C VAL A 135 35.99 -6.20 0.86
N PHE A 136 34.98 -5.31 0.85
CA PHE A 136 35.03 -4.06 1.64
C PHE A 136 35.09 -4.32 3.14
N PHE A 137 34.38 -5.33 3.64
CA PHE A 137 34.45 -5.72 5.04
C PHE A 137 35.86 -6.17 5.44
N LEU A 138 36.50 -7.03 4.64
CA LEU A 138 37.87 -7.49 4.89
C LEU A 138 38.89 -6.35 4.77
N LEU A 139 38.76 -5.50 3.74
CA LEU A 139 39.62 -4.32 3.58
C LEU A 139 39.52 -3.38 4.77
N THR A 140 38.31 -3.16 5.29
CA THR A 140 38.08 -2.34 6.50
C THR A 140 38.83 -2.91 7.70
N ILE A 141 38.77 -4.24 7.90
CA ILE A 141 39.48 -4.92 9.00
C ILE A 141 41.00 -4.80 8.84
N VAL A 142 41.52 -4.98 7.62
CA VAL A 142 42.97 -4.88 7.36
C VAL A 142 43.46 -3.45 7.59
N ILE A 143 42.75 -2.45 7.08
CA ILE A 143 43.05 -1.03 7.32
C ILE A 143 43.01 -0.73 8.81
N TRP A 144 42.00 -1.23 9.52
CA TRP A 144 41.87 -1.07 10.96
C TRP A 144 43.08 -1.69 11.68
N ALA A 145 43.45 -2.93 11.37
CA ALA A 145 44.59 -3.61 12.01
C ALA A 145 45.93 -2.88 11.79
N VAL A 146 46.20 -2.42 10.57
CA VAL A 146 47.45 -1.72 10.23
C VAL A 146 47.52 -0.32 10.85
N LEU A 147 46.42 0.45 10.78
CA LEU A 147 46.40 1.80 11.34
C LEU A 147 46.35 1.77 12.87
N PHE A 148 45.64 0.80 13.46
CA PHE A 148 45.46 0.73 14.90
C PHE A 148 46.79 0.54 15.62
N THR A 149 47.65 -0.37 15.15
CA THR A 149 48.96 -0.59 15.80
C THR A 149 49.92 0.58 15.60
N ASN A 150 49.88 1.24 14.44
CA ASN A 150 50.85 2.30 14.12
C ASN A 150 50.47 3.65 14.75
N VAL A 151 49.19 4.00 14.76
CA VAL A 151 48.70 5.30 15.23
C VAL A 151 48.57 5.34 16.75
N ILE A 152 48.03 4.28 17.37
CA ILE A 152 47.77 4.29 18.83
C ILE A 152 49.06 4.27 19.65
N ASN A 153 50.08 3.56 19.17
CA ASN A 153 51.37 3.49 19.84
C ASN A 153 52.17 4.81 19.73
N SER A 154 51.86 5.67 18.77
CA SER A 154 52.59 6.92 18.51
C SER A 154 52.02 8.17 19.18
N LEU A 155 50.74 8.17 19.54
CA LEU A 155 50.07 9.31 20.19
C LEU A 155 50.17 9.19 21.71
N HIS A 156 49.82 10.21 22.50
CA HIS A 156 49.71 10.15 23.98
C HIS A 156 48.53 11.02 24.46
N GLY A 157 47.99 10.75 25.66
CA GLY A 157 46.92 11.56 26.25
C GLY A 157 45.62 11.60 25.45
N ASP A 158 44.95 12.75 25.43
CA ASP A 158 43.62 12.94 24.84
C ASP A 158 43.59 12.74 23.32
N GLU A 159 44.71 12.98 22.64
CA GLU A 159 44.86 12.76 21.19
C GLU A 159 44.68 11.28 20.80
N ARG A 160 45.03 10.35 21.70
CA ARG A 160 44.79 8.91 21.49
C ARG A 160 43.31 8.59 21.41
N ILE A 161 42.51 9.20 22.27
CA ILE A 161 41.07 8.91 22.37
C ILE A 161 40.38 9.37 21.09
N LEU A 162 40.69 10.58 20.61
CA LEU A 162 40.17 11.11 19.35
C LEU A 162 40.60 10.25 18.16
N ALA A 163 41.86 9.82 18.10
CA ALA A 163 42.35 8.96 17.03
C ALA A 163 41.64 7.59 16.98
N ILE A 164 41.35 6.98 18.14
CA ILE A 164 40.57 5.73 18.22
C ILE A 164 39.16 5.93 17.63
N ILE A 165 38.49 7.04 18.00
CA ILE A 165 37.15 7.34 17.50
C ILE A 165 37.17 7.48 15.97
N PHE A 166 38.11 8.25 15.41
CA PHE A 166 38.22 8.42 13.97
C PHE A 166 38.51 7.10 13.24
N LEU A 167 39.38 6.26 13.80
CA LEU A 167 39.78 4.98 13.20
C LEU A 167 38.65 3.94 13.24
N ILE A 168 37.73 4.04 14.20
CA ILE A 168 36.52 3.22 14.25
C ILE A 168 35.44 3.73 13.28
N VAL A 169 35.30 5.04 13.09
CA VAL A 169 34.17 5.63 12.34
C VAL A 169 34.49 5.81 10.85
N ILE A 170 35.67 6.32 10.49
CA ILE A 170 35.97 6.72 9.11
C ILE A 170 36.06 5.52 8.15
N PRO A 171 36.83 4.46 8.42
CA PRO A 171 36.98 3.36 7.45
C PRO A 171 35.66 2.62 7.13
N PRO A 172 34.77 2.33 8.10
CA PRO A 172 33.46 1.77 7.80
C PRO A 172 32.56 2.72 7.02
N THR A 173 32.53 4.01 7.37
CA THR A 173 31.67 4.98 6.67
C THR A 173 32.08 5.13 5.20
N VAL A 174 33.38 5.26 4.91
CA VAL A 174 33.91 5.29 3.54
C VAL A 174 33.57 4.01 2.77
N SER A 175 33.77 2.85 3.39
CA SER A 175 33.45 1.54 2.77
C SER A 175 31.95 1.39 2.47
N ILE A 176 31.08 1.88 3.36
CA ILE A 176 29.62 1.90 3.16
C ILE A 176 29.26 2.83 1.99
N VAL A 177 29.82 4.04 1.92
CA VAL A 177 29.54 4.99 0.83
C VAL A 177 29.95 4.40 -0.52
N ILE A 178 31.18 3.87 -0.62
CA ILE A 178 31.67 3.25 -1.88
C ILE A 178 30.79 2.06 -2.27
N TYR A 179 30.45 1.18 -1.32
CA TYR A 179 29.55 0.05 -1.58
C TYR A 179 28.17 0.51 -2.08
N ASN A 180 27.61 1.57 -1.50
CA ASN A 180 26.33 2.13 -1.94
C ASN A 180 26.39 2.66 -3.38
N ILE A 181 27.48 3.36 -3.76
CA ILE A 181 27.67 3.84 -5.13
C ILE A 181 27.76 2.68 -6.13
N ILE A 182 28.58 1.66 -5.83
CA ILE A 182 28.75 0.48 -6.69
C ILE A 182 27.42 -0.28 -6.81
N SER A 183 26.75 -0.52 -5.69
CA SER A 183 25.49 -1.26 -5.67
C SER A 183 24.40 -0.52 -6.44
N PHE A 184 24.32 0.81 -6.31
CA PHE A 184 23.39 1.63 -7.08
C PHE A 184 23.60 1.47 -8.58
N ASN A 185 24.86 1.59 -9.05
CA ASN A 185 25.20 1.49 -10.47
C ASN A 185 24.94 0.11 -11.07
N ILE A 186 25.10 -0.96 -10.29
CA ILE A 186 24.82 -2.33 -10.75
C ILE A 186 23.30 -2.62 -10.74
N VAL A 187 22.59 -2.17 -9.71
CA VAL A 187 21.17 -2.52 -9.50
C VAL A 187 20.23 -1.69 -10.37
N LYS A 188 20.55 -0.42 -10.61
CA LYS A 188 19.72 0.51 -11.42
C LYS A 188 19.38 -0.03 -12.83
N PRO A 189 20.34 -0.48 -13.66
CA PRO A 189 20.01 -0.98 -15.00
C PRO A 189 19.18 -2.26 -14.95
N TYR A 190 19.44 -3.14 -13.99
CA TYR A 190 18.66 -4.36 -13.79
C TYR A 190 17.21 -4.05 -13.42
N ARG A 191 16.97 -3.11 -12.49
CA ARG A 191 15.61 -2.66 -12.13
C ARG A 191 14.87 -2.10 -13.34
N LYS A 192 15.54 -1.24 -14.13
CA LYS A 192 14.95 -0.68 -15.36
C LYS A 192 14.52 -1.77 -16.34
N LYS A 193 15.38 -2.77 -16.57
CA LYS A 193 15.08 -3.92 -17.43
C LYS A 193 13.93 -4.76 -16.88
N PHE A 194 13.98 -5.07 -15.59
CA PHE A 194 12.92 -5.82 -14.91
C PHE A 194 11.55 -5.14 -15.06
N LYS A 195 11.46 -3.84 -14.75
CA LYS A 195 10.22 -3.07 -14.89
C LYS A 195 9.71 -3.09 -16.33
N ALA A 196 10.60 -2.82 -17.30
CA ALA A 196 10.24 -2.82 -18.72
C ALA A 196 9.69 -4.17 -19.20
N GLU A 197 10.28 -5.29 -18.79
CA GLU A 197 9.84 -6.62 -19.25
C GLU A 197 8.59 -7.12 -18.52
N ILE A 198 8.50 -6.86 -17.21
CA ILE A 198 7.43 -7.40 -16.36
C ILE A 198 6.19 -6.52 -16.40
N ILE A 199 6.32 -5.21 -16.21
CA ILE A 199 5.16 -4.31 -16.19
C ILE A 199 4.50 -4.28 -17.56
N ASN A 200 5.28 -4.21 -18.65
CA ASN A 200 4.74 -4.28 -19.99
C ASN A 200 3.98 -5.61 -20.23
N ALA A 201 4.53 -6.74 -19.78
CA ALA A 201 3.84 -8.03 -19.87
C ALA A 201 2.53 -8.05 -19.06
N ILE A 202 2.52 -7.47 -17.86
CA ILE A 202 1.30 -7.40 -17.06
C ILE A 202 0.26 -6.50 -17.72
N VAL A 203 0.65 -5.30 -18.16
CA VAL A 203 -0.23 -4.32 -18.82
C VAL A 203 -0.87 -4.92 -20.06
N ALA A 204 -0.06 -5.50 -20.96
CA ALA A 204 -0.55 -6.15 -22.17
C ALA A 204 -1.52 -7.31 -21.88
N THR A 205 -1.38 -7.99 -20.75
CA THR A 205 -2.30 -9.06 -20.38
C THR A 205 -3.54 -8.57 -19.64
N VAL A 206 -3.47 -7.39 -19.02
CA VAL A 206 -4.66 -6.74 -18.48
C VAL A 206 -5.56 -6.35 -19.65
N ASP A 207 -5.06 -5.55 -20.60
CA ASP A 207 -5.76 -5.20 -21.84
C ASP A 207 -4.76 -4.88 -22.96
N GLU A 208 -5.04 -5.34 -24.18
CA GLU A 208 -4.21 -5.06 -25.35
C GLU A 208 -4.27 -3.59 -25.77
N SER A 209 -5.32 -2.86 -25.36
CA SER A 209 -5.46 -1.43 -25.67
C SER A 209 -4.59 -0.52 -24.80
N LEU A 210 -3.98 -1.04 -23.74
CA LEU A 210 -3.16 -0.27 -22.81
C LEU A 210 -1.69 -0.28 -23.26
N THR A 211 -1.07 0.90 -23.24
CA THR A 211 0.34 1.11 -23.56
C THR A 211 1.09 1.59 -22.33
N TYR A 212 2.25 0.98 -22.05
CA TYR A 212 3.08 1.28 -20.89
C TYR A 212 4.31 2.13 -21.26
N TYR A 213 4.57 3.17 -20.46
CA TYR A 213 5.67 4.11 -20.60
C TYR A 213 6.43 4.23 -19.26
N PRO A 214 7.56 3.54 -19.08
CA PRO A 214 8.26 3.45 -17.79
C PRO A 214 8.70 4.79 -17.19
N GLN A 215 9.07 5.74 -18.04
CA GLN A 215 9.69 7.01 -17.64
C GLN A 215 8.73 8.20 -17.66
N LYS A 216 7.48 8.00 -18.11
CA LYS A 216 6.44 9.02 -18.07
C LYS A 216 5.66 8.93 -16.76
N ASN A 217 4.96 10.00 -16.41
CA ASN A 217 4.03 10.06 -15.30
C ASN A 217 2.82 10.94 -15.69
N ILE A 218 1.79 10.95 -14.84
CA ILE A 218 0.68 11.88 -14.96
C ILE A 218 1.19 13.32 -14.87
N LEU A 219 0.67 14.18 -15.75
CA LEU A 219 1.07 15.58 -15.81
C LEU A 219 0.69 16.30 -14.53
N PHE A 220 1.54 17.24 -14.10
CA PHE A 220 1.27 18.11 -12.96
C PHE A 220 -0.12 18.77 -13.04
N ASN A 221 -0.50 19.27 -14.22
CA ASN A 221 -1.79 19.92 -14.42
C ASN A 221 -2.98 18.98 -14.19
N ASP A 222 -2.88 17.69 -14.55
CA ASP A 222 -3.96 16.73 -14.28
C ASP A 222 -4.08 16.45 -12.78
N PHE A 223 -2.94 16.36 -12.09
CA PHE A 223 -2.91 16.16 -10.65
C PHE A 223 -3.55 17.33 -9.91
N ILE A 224 -3.16 18.57 -10.24
CA ILE A 224 -3.72 19.77 -9.64
C ILE A 224 -5.18 19.98 -10.05
N ALA A 225 -5.56 19.69 -11.30
CA ALA A 225 -6.96 19.78 -11.76
C ALA A 225 -7.90 18.85 -10.98
N SER A 226 -7.41 17.76 -10.41
CA SER A 226 -8.22 16.94 -9.50
C SER A 226 -8.61 17.69 -8.22
N GLY A 227 -7.77 18.63 -7.78
CA GLY A 227 -7.88 19.35 -6.52
C GLY A 227 -7.91 18.45 -5.27
N LEU A 228 -7.56 17.17 -5.39
CA LEU A 228 -7.56 16.22 -4.27
C LEU A 228 -6.46 16.52 -3.26
N PHE A 229 -5.31 17.03 -3.71
CA PHE A 229 -4.16 17.30 -2.87
C PHE A 229 -3.43 18.54 -3.39
N TYR A 230 -2.85 19.31 -2.48
CA TYR A 230 -1.94 20.40 -2.84
C TYR A 230 -0.56 19.84 -3.18
N ALA A 231 0.10 20.38 -4.20
CA ALA A 231 1.48 20.06 -4.52
C ALA A 231 2.11 21.19 -5.33
N GLU A 232 3.42 21.37 -5.15
CA GLU A 232 4.25 22.25 -5.98
C GLU A 232 5.03 21.45 -7.01
N ARG A 233 5.24 20.16 -6.74
CA ARG A 233 5.95 19.24 -7.61
C ARG A 233 5.29 17.87 -7.61
N VAL A 234 5.22 17.25 -8.79
CA VAL A 234 4.79 15.87 -8.98
C VAL A 234 5.88 15.12 -9.72
N ASP A 235 6.46 14.14 -9.05
CA ASP A 235 7.35 13.15 -9.66
C ASP A 235 6.61 11.81 -9.74
N GLY A 236 7.07 10.93 -10.61
CA GLY A 236 6.40 9.65 -10.81
C GLY A 236 7.04 8.84 -11.91
N GLU A 237 6.56 7.62 -12.03
CA GLU A 237 7.00 6.65 -13.02
C GLU A 237 5.84 5.69 -13.33
N ASP A 238 6.10 4.75 -14.23
CA ASP A 238 5.18 3.66 -14.53
C ASP A 238 3.82 4.12 -15.09
N TYR A 239 3.86 5.08 -16.03
CA TYR A 239 2.67 5.59 -16.73
C TYR A 239 2.09 4.57 -17.71
N VAL A 240 0.77 4.45 -17.72
CA VAL A 240 0.00 3.62 -18.64
C VAL A 240 -1.17 4.44 -19.18
N GLU A 241 -1.48 4.30 -20.46
CA GLU A 241 -2.66 4.92 -21.08
C GLU A 241 -3.32 3.99 -22.09
N GLY A 242 -4.61 4.18 -22.35
CA GLY A 242 -5.32 3.48 -23.42
C GLY A 242 -6.84 3.58 -23.30
N MET A 243 -7.54 2.78 -24.10
CA MET A 243 -9.00 2.76 -24.19
C MET A 243 -9.56 1.46 -23.61
N LEU A 244 -10.14 1.51 -22.41
CA LEU A 244 -10.79 0.36 -21.80
C LEU A 244 -12.26 0.32 -22.19
N GLY A 245 -12.54 -0.34 -23.32
CA GLY A 245 -13.84 -0.26 -23.98
C GLY A 245 -14.05 1.14 -24.58
N ASN A 246 -15.00 1.89 -24.02
CA ASN A 246 -15.30 3.27 -24.40
C ASN A 246 -14.74 4.30 -23.42
N THR A 247 -13.97 3.88 -22.41
CA THR A 247 -13.40 4.79 -21.41
C THR A 247 -11.91 4.97 -21.64
N ALA A 248 -11.50 6.20 -21.97
CA ALA A 248 -10.10 6.54 -21.99
C ALA A 248 -9.57 6.57 -20.55
N ALA A 249 -8.47 5.87 -20.31
CA ALA A 249 -7.88 5.70 -19.00
C ALA A 249 -6.38 5.96 -19.07
N ARG A 250 -5.86 6.73 -18.11
CA ARG A 250 -4.42 6.88 -17.90
C ARG A 250 -4.10 6.85 -16.41
N PHE A 251 -2.97 6.31 -16.04
CA PHE A 251 -2.56 6.23 -14.65
C PHE A 251 -1.06 6.08 -14.52
N SER A 252 -0.50 6.48 -13.37
CA SER A 252 0.89 6.24 -13.03
C SER A 252 1.07 6.16 -11.51
N GLU A 253 2.21 5.65 -11.07
CA GLU A 253 2.66 5.91 -9.70
C GLU A 253 3.18 7.34 -9.62
N ILE A 254 2.72 8.10 -8.62
CA ILE A 254 3.18 9.46 -8.40
C ILE A 254 3.52 9.73 -6.93
N ARG A 255 4.37 10.72 -6.74
CA ARG A 255 4.67 11.38 -5.47
C ARG A 255 4.51 12.88 -5.68
N ALA A 256 3.60 13.46 -4.93
CA ALA A 256 3.33 14.87 -4.93
C ALA A 256 3.91 15.50 -3.66
N THR A 257 4.69 16.56 -3.83
CA THR A 257 5.41 17.23 -2.74
C THR A 257 5.21 18.74 -2.79
N TYR A 258 5.31 19.38 -1.65
CA TYR A 258 5.35 20.83 -1.49
C TYR A 258 6.32 21.21 -0.39
N THR A 259 6.74 22.46 -0.39
CA THR A 259 7.75 22.97 0.52
C THR A 259 7.10 23.78 1.64
N VAL A 260 7.61 23.62 2.87
CA VAL A 260 7.19 24.37 4.05
C VAL A 260 8.42 25.03 4.68
N GLU A 261 8.29 26.31 5.04
CA GLU A 261 9.30 27.00 5.84
C GLU A 261 9.11 26.67 7.32
N THR A 262 10.17 26.22 7.98
CA THR A 262 10.26 25.93 9.40
C THR A 262 11.36 26.76 10.04
N GLU A 263 11.39 26.83 11.37
CA GLU A 263 12.45 27.54 12.10
C GLU A 263 13.86 26.99 11.81
N GLU A 264 13.96 25.70 11.42
CA GLU A 264 15.21 25.01 11.10
C GLU A 264 15.56 25.02 9.60
N GLY A 265 14.73 25.66 8.77
CA GLY A 265 14.95 25.82 7.34
C GLY A 265 13.77 25.36 6.49
N THR A 266 14.07 24.83 5.31
CA THR A 266 13.05 24.48 4.31
C THR A 266 12.82 22.97 4.30
N GLU A 267 11.62 22.52 4.67
CA GLU A 267 11.26 21.09 4.66
C GLU A 267 10.40 20.76 3.44
N THR A 268 10.71 19.64 2.77
CA THR A 268 9.88 19.10 1.68
C THR A 268 8.89 18.09 2.24
N VAL A 269 7.60 18.39 2.16
CA VAL A 269 6.50 17.56 2.66
C VAL A 269 5.84 16.81 1.50
N THR A 270 5.54 15.53 1.70
CA THR A 270 4.78 14.72 0.73
C THR A 270 3.29 14.81 1.03
N SER A 271 2.53 15.45 0.15
CA SER A 271 1.07 15.53 0.25
C SER A 271 0.36 14.26 -0.22
N TYR A 272 0.95 13.58 -1.22
CA TYR A 272 0.39 12.37 -1.79
C TYR A 272 1.47 11.42 -2.30
N SER A 273 1.30 10.12 -2.10
CA SER A 273 2.09 9.11 -2.78
C SER A 273 1.29 7.83 -2.98
N GLY A 274 1.18 7.40 -4.22
CA GLY A 274 0.37 6.25 -4.60
C GLY A 274 0.06 6.19 -6.09
N LEU A 275 -0.95 5.39 -6.42
CA LEU A 275 -1.44 5.24 -7.78
C LEU A 275 -2.51 6.29 -8.04
N PHE A 276 -2.30 7.08 -9.08
CA PHE A 276 -3.21 8.13 -9.50
C PHE A 276 -3.75 7.82 -10.89
N PHE A 277 -5.07 7.79 -11.02
CA PHE A 277 -5.77 7.45 -12.24
C PHE A 277 -6.59 8.64 -12.73
N VAL A 278 -6.70 8.75 -14.04
CA VAL A 278 -7.52 9.72 -14.75
C VAL A 278 -8.35 8.98 -15.77
N PHE A 279 -9.66 9.09 -15.67
CA PHE A 279 -10.62 8.44 -16.55
C PHE A 279 -11.52 9.49 -17.21
N ASP A 280 -11.86 9.27 -18.48
CA ASP A 280 -12.96 10.00 -19.13
C ASP A 280 -14.29 9.52 -18.53
N PHE A 281 -14.97 10.39 -17.78
CA PHE A 281 -16.21 10.05 -17.12
C PHE A 281 -17.36 10.00 -18.12
N ASN A 282 -18.31 9.09 -17.90
CA ASN A 282 -19.39 8.80 -18.86
C ASN A 282 -20.51 9.85 -18.91
N LYS A 283 -20.46 10.86 -18.05
CA LYS A 283 -21.43 11.97 -18.02
C LYS A 283 -20.73 13.29 -18.32
N ALA A 284 -21.39 14.13 -19.10
CA ALA A 284 -21.04 15.53 -19.21
C ALA A 284 -21.63 16.29 -18.03
N PHE A 285 -20.80 17.06 -17.33
CA PHE A 285 -21.21 17.99 -16.29
C PHE A 285 -20.15 19.07 -16.18
N GLU A 286 -20.54 20.22 -15.68
CA GLU A 286 -19.62 21.28 -15.26
C GLU A 286 -19.58 21.32 -13.74
N GLY A 287 -18.44 21.73 -13.21
CA GLY A 287 -18.23 21.82 -11.77
C GLY A 287 -17.45 20.64 -11.21
N ARG A 288 -17.42 20.57 -9.88
CA ARG A 288 -16.49 19.75 -9.12
C ARG A 288 -17.17 19.08 -7.95
N THR A 289 -17.10 17.75 -7.91
CA THR A 289 -17.53 16.92 -6.78
C THR A 289 -16.38 16.04 -6.29
N VAL A 290 -16.07 16.10 -5.01
CA VAL A 290 -14.95 15.41 -4.37
C VAL A 290 -15.50 14.41 -3.34
N VAL A 291 -15.02 13.17 -3.40
CA VAL A 291 -15.34 12.11 -2.43
C VAL A 291 -14.05 11.70 -1.74
N VAL A 292 -13.99 11.92 -0.43
CA VAL A 292 -12.81 11.62 0.41
C VAL A 292 -13.22 10.80 1.63
N PRO A 293 -12.28 10.11 2.30
CA PRO A 293 -12.59 9.39 3.52
C PRO A 293 -13.23 10.30 4.57
N GLN A 294 -14.18 9.78 5.34
CA GLN A 294 -15.01 10.58 6.27
C GLN A 294 -14.21 11.43 7.27
N TYR A 295 -13.02 10.97 7.68
CA TYR A 295 -12.16 11.70 8.62
C TYR A 295 -11.41 12.89 7.99
N GLN A 296 -11.47 13.07 6.67
CA GLN A 296 -10.69 14.07 5.95
C GLN A 296 -11.54 15.30 5.67
N TYR A 297 -11.66 16.15 6.69
CA TYR A 297 -12.35 17.42 6.59
C TYR A 297 -11.43 18.48 5.96
N ASN A 298 -11.84 19.05 4.83
CA ASN A 298 -11.10 20.14 4.18
C ASN A 298 -12.06 21.09 3.47
N ASN A 299 -12.12 22.33 3.94
CA ASN A 299 -12.97 23.38 3.35
C ASN A 299 -12.57 23.71 1.89
N ASN A 300 -11.34 23.41 1.48
CA ASN A 300 -10.85 23.66 0.12
C ASN A 300 -11.48 22.73 -0.92
N TYR A 301 -12.24 21.71 -0.51
CA TYR A 301 -12.96 20.83 -1.44
C TYR A 301 -14.35 21.35 -1.84
N GLY A 302 -14.80 22.46 -1.26
CA GLY A 302 -16.12 23.04 -1.52
C GLY A 302 -17.08 22.83 -0.34
N GLN A 303 -18.38 22.88 -0.62
CA GLN A 303 -19.42 22.72 0.41
C GLN A 303 -19.70 21.24 0.66
N LEU A 304 -19.84 20.87 1.94
CA LEU A 304 -20.21 19.51 2.32
C LEU A 304 -21.63 19.20 1.83
N VAL A 305 -21.78 18.15 1.02
CA VAL A 305 -23.06 17.72 0.45
C VAL A 305 -23.58 16.52 1.23
N LYS A 306 -24.79 16.65 1.78
CA LYS A 306 -25.50 15.53 2.39
C LYS A 306 -26.20 14.68 1.34
N LEU A 307 -25.96 13.38 1.36
CA LEU A 307 -26.47 12.39 0.42
C LEU A 307 -27.48 11.44 1.10
N GLU A 308 -28.25 10.75 0.26
CA GLU A 308 -29.36 9.89 0.70
C GLU A 308 -28.92 8.52 1.23
N SER A 309 -27.63 8.19 1.21
CA SER A 309 -27.09 6.89 1.65
C SER A 309 -26.33 7.02 2.96
N PRO A 310 -26.93 6.65 4.11
CA PRO A 310 -26.27 6.69 5.40
C PRO A 310 -25.04 5.79 5.49
N GLU A 311 -25.00 4.68 4.74
CA GLU A 311 -23.84 3.80 4.68
C GLU A 311 -22.66 4.46 3.97
N PHE A 312 -22.93 5.24 2.93
CA PHE A 312 -21.91 5.96 2.18
C PHE A 312 -21.33 7.10 3.03
N GLU A 313 -22.19 7.91 3.67
CA GLU A 313 -21.77 9.01 4.54
C GLU A 313 -20.98 8.55 5.78
N LYS A 314 -21.13 7.30 6.21
CA LYS A 314 -20.29 6.73 7.29
C LYS A 314 -18.84 6.51 6.87
N MET A 315 -18.61 6.29 5.57
CA MET A 315 -17.29 5.94 5.03
C MET A 315 -16.63 7.12 4.32
N PHE A 316 -17.42 8.00 3.71
CA PHE A 316 -16.95 9.08 2.86
C PHE A 316 -17.65 10.39 3.15
N ALA A 317 -16.87 11.46 3.14
CA ALA A 317 -17.36 12.83 3.09
C ALA A 317 -17.39 13.29 1.62
N VAL A 318 -18.47 13.94 1.23
CA VAL A 318 -18.66 14.46 -0.13
C VAL A 318 -18.71 15.96 -0.11
N TYR A 319 -17.89 16.58 -0.95
CA TYR A 319 -17.84 18.02 -1.13
C TYR A 319 -18.16 18.36 -2.59
N SER A 320 -18.82 19.48 -2.83
CA SER A 320 -19.07 19.97 -4.18
C SER A 320 -19.20 21.48 -4.21
N ASP A 321 -18.98 22.07 -5.37
CA ASP A 321 -19.40 23.43 -5.70
C ASP A 321 -20.92 23.56 -5.85
N ASP A 322 -21.56 22.56 -6.44
CA ASP A 322 -23.00 22.49 -6.64
C ASP A 322 -23.61 21.17 -6.14
N GLN A 323 -24.62 21.31 -5.28
CA GLN A 323 -25.35 20.20 -4.69
C GLN A 323 -26.15 19.38 -5.72
N ILE A 324 -26.59 20.00 -6.82
CA ILE A 324 -27.33 19.30 -7.89
C ILE A 324 -26.36 18.43 -8.68
N THR A 325 -25.23 18.99 -9.09
CA THR A 325 -24.14 18.30 -9.79
C THR A 325 -23.61 17.12 -8.99
N ALA A 326 -23.43 17.27 -7.67
CA ALA A 326 -23.02 16.16 -6.80
C ALA A 326 -23.96 14.96 -6.90
N ARG A 327 -25.28 15.17 -6.86
CA ARG A 327 -26.29 14.10 -6.96
C ARG A 327 -26.42 13.56 -8.38
N TYR A 328 -26.20 14.41 -9.39
CA TYR A 328 -26.15 13.99 -10.79
C TYR A 328 -24.99 13.04 -11.06
N VAL A 329 -23.79 13.37 -10.57
CA VAL A 329 -22.58 12.56 -10.75
C VAL A 329 -22.66 11.30 -9.88
N LEU A 330 -22.90 11.46 -8.58
CA LEU A 330 -22.95 10.39 -7.57
C LEU A 330 -24.35 9.76 -7.47
N SER A 331 -24.76 9.05 -8.51
CA SER A 331 -25.97 8.23 -8.43
C SER A 331 -25.87 7.20 -7.29
N LEU A 332 -27.01 6.79 -6.72
CA LEU A 332 -27.09 5.71 -5.70
C LEU A 332 -26.34 4.44 -6.12
N SER A 333 -26.42 4.08 -7.40
CA SER A 333 -25.70 2.92 -7.93
C SER A 333 -24.18 3.11 -7.88
N LEU A 334 -23.67 4.29 -8.25
CA LEU A 334 -22.25 4.60 -8.23
C LEU A 334 -21.73 4.67 -6.79
N MET A 335 -22.48 5.27 -5.87
CA MET A 335 -22.14 5.26 -4.44
C MET A 335 -22.00 3.82 -3.90
N GLN A 336 -22.94 2.93 -4.22
CA GLN A 336 -22.86 1.53 -3.81
C GLN A 336 -21.64 0.83 -4.39
N ARG A 337 -21.30 1.10 -5.66
CA ARG A 337 -20.12 0.55 -6.33
C ARG A 337 -18.81 1.05 -5.69
N ILE A 338 -18.71 2.35 -5.40
CA ILE A 338 -17.60 2.96 -4.67
C ILE A 338 -17.46 2.33 -3.28
N LEU A 339 -18.57 2.16 -2.55
CA LEU A 339 -18.58 1.53 -1.23
C LEU A 339 -18.10 0.08 -1.30
N SER A 340 -18.64 -0.70 -2.24
CA SER A 340 -18.23 -2.09 -2.48
C SER A 340 -16.76 -2.20 -2.83
N PHE A 341 -16.26 -1.32 -3.70
CA PHE A 341 -14.85 -1.23 -4.07
C PHE A 341 -13.98 -0.96 -2.83
N SER A 342 -14.33 0.07 -2.04
CA SER A 342 -13.59 0.46 -0.84
C SER A 342 -13.56 -0.63 0.23
N LEU A 343 -14.68 -1.35 0.43
CA LEU A 343 -14.77 -2.47 1.37
C LEU A 343 -13.91 -3.67 0.97
N GLN A 344 -13.77 -3.92 -0.33
CA GLN A 344 -12.93 -5.01 -0.84
C GLN A 344 -11.46 -4.62 -0.96
N HIS A 345 -11.19 -3.32 -1.07
CA HIS A 345 -9.88 -2.79 -1.43
C HIS A 345 -9.37 -1.79 -0.38
N ARG A 346 -8.80 -0.68 -0.82
CA ARG A 346 -8.19 0.34 0.03
C ARG A 346 -9.06 1.58 0.09
N THR A 347 -8.73 2.45 1.04
CA THR A 347 -9.13 3.85 1.02
C THR A 347 -8.88 4.43 -0.37
N ILE A 348 -9.91 5.07 -0.93
CA ILE A 348 -9.88 5.72 -2.23
C ILE A 348 -10.28 7.18 -2.09
N TYR A 349 -9.71 7.99 -2.96
CA TYR A 349 -10.00 9.40 -3.14
C TYR A 349 -10.56 9.57 -4.54
N LEU A 350 -11.69 10.25 -4.70
CA LEU A 350 -12.28 10.50 -6.00
C LEU A 350 -12.52 11.99 -6.18
N SER A 351 -12.24 12.49 -7.37
CA SER A 351 -12.64 13.84 -7.76
C SER A 351 -13.21 13.79 -9.16
N PHE A 352 -14.40 14.34 -9.29
CA PHE A 352 -15.14 14.47 -10.53
C PHE A 352 -15.09 15.93 -10.93
N VAL A 353 -14.41 16.25 -12.03
CA VAL A 353 -14.24 17.63 -12.50
C VAL A 353 -14.51 17.68 -13.99
N ASN A 354 -15.50 18.46 -14.41
CA ASN A 354 -15.81 18.74 -15.82
C ASN A 354 -15.86 17.48 -16.71
N GLY A 355 -16.51 16.41 -16.23
CA GLY A 355 -16.61 15.15 -16.98
C GLY A 355 -15.32 14.29 -16.98
N ILE A 356 -14.36 14.55 -16.09
CA ILE A 356 -13.18 13.72 -15.84
C ILE A 356 -13.28 13.15 -14.43
N LEU A 357 -12.93 11.88 -14.27
CA LEU A 357 -12.82 11.20 -12.98
C LEU A 357 -11.35 10.98 -12.63
N TYR A 358 -10.91 11.60 -11.54
CA TYR A 358 -9.62 11.37 -10.91
C TYR A 358 -9.78 10.39 -9.74
N VAL A 359 -8.91 9.39 -9.66
CA VAL A 359 -8.90 8.42 -8.56
C VAL A 359 -7.51 8.37 -7.94
N GLY A 360 -7.42 8.63 -6.64
CA GLY A 360 -6.20 8.46 -5.86
C GLY A 360 -6.27 7.23 -4.96
N ILE A 361 -5.31 6.33 -5.07
CA ILE A 361 -5.15 5.18 -4.17
C ILE A 361 -3.79 5.26 -3.48
N PRO A 362 -3.71 5.65 -2.20
CA PRO A 362 -2.44 5.78 -1.50
C PRO A 362 -1.70 4.44 -1.35
N SER A 363 -0.38 4.52 -1.35
CA SER A 363 0.51 3.38 -1.10
C SER A 363 0.41 2.89 0.36
N LEU A 364 0.70 1.61 0.61
CA LEU A 364 0.65 1.02 1.96
C LEU A 364 1.81 1.59 2.79
N GLY A 365 1.50 2.57 3.64
CA GLY A 365 2.50 3.29 4.45
C GLY A 365 2.17 4.78 4.60
N GLY A 366 1.37 5.34 3.69
CA GLY A 366 0.92 6.74 3.70
C GLY A 366 -0.48 6.89 4.27
N SER A 367 -0.64 6.76 5.58
CA SER A 367 -1.33 7.87 6.27
C SER A 367 -0.31 9.01 6.28
N ALA A 368 -0.75 10.28 6.27
CA ALA A 368 0.10 11.47 6.36
C ALA A 368 0.89 11.53 7.69
N VAL A 369 1.74 10.53 7.92
CA VAL A 369 2.63 10.37 9.06
C VAL A 369 4.01 10.43 8.45
N MET A 370 4.67 11.55 8.76
CA MET A 370 5.99 11.94 8.30
C MET A 370 6.99 10.77 8.27
N GLY A 371 7.83 10.77 7.23
CA GLY A 371 9.12 10.08 7.25
C GLY A 371 9.14 8.58 6.92
N LYS A 372 8.02 7.93 6.58
CA LYS A 372 8.07 6.50 6.25
C LYS A 372 8.51 6.24 4.80
N VAL A 373 9.58 5.45 4.66
CA VAL A 373 10.10 4.95 3.38
C VAL A 373 8.96 4.40 2.51
N ILE A 374 8.69 5.09 1.42
CA ILE A 374 7.73 4.71 0.40
C ILE A 374 8.32 3.53 -0.35
N LEU A 375 7.67 2.37 -0.28
CA LEU A 375 8.03 1.22 -1.09
C LEU A 375 7.50 1.47 -2.51
N PRO A 376 8.37 1.64 -3.51
CA PRO A 376 7.92 1.88 -4.87
C PRO A 376 7.18 0.64 -5.37
N PHE A 377 6.14 0.83 -6.19
CA PHE A 377 5.46 -0.31 -6.79
C PHE A 377 6.42 -0.98 -7.80
N PHE A 378 6.27 -2.29 -7.98
CA PHE A 378 7.02 -3.06 -8.98
C PHE A 378 8.55 -3.10 -8.82
N GLU A 379 9.10 -2.89 -7.63
CA GLU A 379 10.55 -2.95 -7.39
C GLU A 379 11.04 -4.35 -6.98
N PRO A 380 11.95 -4.97 -7.76
CA PRO A 380 12.50 -6.28 -7.40
C PRO A 380 13.47 -6.15 -6.22
N LYS A 381 13.24 -6.96 -5.19
CA LYS A 381 14.20 -7.14 -4.10
C LYS A 381 15.35 -8.03 -4.59
N ILE A 382 16.54 -7.45 -4.71
CA ILE A 382 17.74 -8.19 -5.14
C ILE A 382 18.12 -9.32 -4.18
N SER A 383 17.77 -9.20 -2.89
CA SER A 383 18.08 -10.21 -1.86
C SER A 383 17.08 -11.37 -1.79
N SER A 384 15.98 -11.34 -2.54
CA SER A 384 14.96 -12.39 -2.51
C SER A 384 14.61 -12.90 -3.89
N THR A 385 14.09 -14.12 -3.98
CA THR A 385 13.70 -14.73 -5.26
C THR A 385 12.54 -13.98 -5.93
N LEU A 386 12.61 -13.86 -7.25
CA LEU A 386 11.55 -13.36 -8.13
C LEU A 386 10.48 -14.40 -8.46
N LEU A 387 10.66 -15.67 -8.06
CA LEU A 387 9.70 -16.74 -8.42
C LEU A 387 8.57 -16.88 -7.40
N ASN A 388 8.46 -15.94 -6.46
CA ASN A 388 7.40 -15.94 -5.48
C ASN A 388 6.17 -15.18 -6.02
N PHE A 389 5.16 -15.92 -6.47
CA PHE A 389 3.88 -15.38 -6.94
C PHE A 389 3.24 -14.36 -5.98
N LYS A 390 3.45 -14.52 -4.66
CA LYS A 390 2.90 -13.61 -3.65
C LYS A 390 3.44 -12.18 -3.79
N LEU A 391 4.61 -11.99 -4.39
CA LEU A 391 5.14 -10.68 -4.76
C LEU A 391 4.16 -10.07 -5.77
N TYR A 392 4.19 -10.56 -7.02
CA TYR A 392 3.42 -10.09 -8.18
C TYR A 392 1.91 -10.06 -7.98
N ARG A 393 1.36 -10.88 -7.08
CA ARG A 393 -0.07 -10.86 -6.78
C ARG A 393 -0.56 -9.45 -6.46
N LYS A 394 0.23 -8.63 -5.74
CA LYS A 394 -0.18 -7.26 -5.42
C LYS A 394 -0.18 -6.38 -6.66
N GLU A 395 0.86 -6.48 -7.48
CA GLU A 395 1.08 -5.80 -8.76
C GLU A 395 -0.04 -6.10 -9.76
N PHE A 396 -0.43 -7.38 -9.88
CA PHE A 396 -1.60 -7.79 -10.65
C PHE A 396 -2.89 -7.21 -10.13
N ILE A 397 -3.07 -7.24 -8.81
CA ILE A 397 -4.25 -6.63 -8.19
C ILE A 397 -4.28 -5.13 -8.55
N TYR A 398 -3.15 -4.43 -8.52
CA TYR A 398 -3.07 -3.02 -8.88
C TYR A 398 -3.45 -2.73 -10.32
N LEU A 399 -2.91 -3.49 -11.27
CA LEU A 399 -3.23 -3.27 -12.68
C LEU A 399 -4.65 -3.75 -13.03
N SER A 400 -5.15 -4.78 -12.33
CA SER A 400 -6.57 -5.16 -12.42
C SER A 400 -7.50 -4.10 -11.84
N PHE A 401 -7.04 -3.24 -10.92
CA PHE A 401 -7.88 -2.17 -10.39
C PHE A 401 -8.33 -1.19 -11.46
N VAL A 402 -7.54 -0.97 -12.51
CA VAL A 402 -7.95 -0.07 -13.59
C VAL A 402 -9.24 -0.59 -14.24
N LYS A 403 -9.27 -1.89 -14.55
CA LYS A 403 -10.46 -2.55 -15.09
C LYS A 403 -11.59 -2.60 -14.08
N ASP A 404 -11.29 -2.96 -12.84
CA ASP A 404 -12.28 -2.99 -11.77
C ASP A 404 -12.91 -1.59 -11.60
N ILE A 405 -12.15 -0.50 -11.67
CA ILE A 405 -12.73 0.86 -11.60
C ILE A 405 -13.63 1.14 -12.79
N VAL A 406 -13.19 0.83 -14.02
CA VAL A 406 -13.99 1.05 -15.23
C VAL A 406 -15.29 0.23 -15.21
N GLU A 407 -15.21 -1.03 -14.82
CA GLU A 407 -16.35 -1.96 -14.75
C GLU A 407 -17.25 -1.68 -13.55
N GLU A 408 -16.68 -1.55 -12.35
CA GLU A 408 -17.42 -1.31 -11.12
C GLU A 408 -18.02 0.08 -11.12
N PHE A 409 -17.38 1.11 -11.66
CA PHE A 409 -18.01 2.44 -11.75
C PHE A 409 -18.85 2.60 -13.01
N ASN A 410 -18.90 1.55 -13.85
CA ASN A 410 -19.70 1.48 -15.06
C ASN A 410 -19.43 2.65 -16.02
N LEU A 411 -18.15 3.00 -16.17
CA LEU A 411 -17.69 4.15 -16.96
C LEU A 411 -17.92 3.94 -18.47
N ASN A 412 -18.13 2.70 -18.92
CA ASN A 412 -18.42 2.38 -20.31
C ASN A 412 -19.86 2.70 -20.74
N ARG A 413 -20.79 2.89 -19.79
CA ARG A 413 -22.20 3.12 -20.09
C ARG A 413 -22.45 4.60 -20.37
N ARG A 414 -22.32 5.02 -21.63
CA ARG A 414 -22.63 6.38 -22.10
C ARG A 414 -24.13 6.47 -22.45
N ILE A 415 -24.94 6.97 -21.51
CA ILE A 415 -26.39 7.17 -21.72
C ILE A 415 -26.67 8.57 -22.30
N TRP A 416 -25.83 9.54 -21.94
CA TRP A 416 -25.87 10.91 -22.45
C TRP A 416 -24.51 11.19 -23.07
N SER A 417 -24.38 11.03 -24.39
CA SER A 417 -23.11 11.20 -25.08
C SER A 417 -22.66 12.66 -24.98
N LYS A 418 -21.40 12.89 -24.53
CA LYS A 418 -20.64 14.06 -24.99
C LYS A 418 -20.71 14.03 -26.52
N GLY A 419 -21.26 15.08 -27.15
CA GLY A 419 -21.36 15.15 -28.62
C GLY A 419 -20.03 14.73 -29.24
N ALA A 420 -20.08 13.97 -30.34
CA ALA A 420 -18.96 13.28 -30.94
C ALA A 420 -17.73 14.19 -31.15
N SER A 421 -16.85 14.23 -30.15
CA SER A 421 -15.49 14.74 -30.23
C SER A 421 -14.63 13.79 -29.41
N LEU A 422 -13.53 13.35 -30.03
CA LEU A 422 -12.49 12.48 -29.48
C LEU A 422 -12.13 12.78 -28.01
N PRO A 423 -11.62 11.79 -27.24
CA PRO A 423 -11.42 11.90 -25.80
C PRO A 423 -10.78 13.23 -25.40
N VAL A 424 -11.40 13.89 -24.41
CA VAL A 424 -11.16 15.27 -23.94
C VAL A 424 -9.82 15.37 -23.21
N PHE A 425 -8.73 15.11 -23.92
CA PHE A 425 -7.35 15.33 -23.44
C PHE A 425 -6.60 16.30 -24.36
N SER A 426 -7.31 17.22 -25.03
CA SER A 426 -6.68 18.35 -25.71
C SER A 426 -6.09 19.31 -24.67
N GLN A 427 -4.81 19.68 -24.83
CA GLN A 427 -4.11 20.64 -23.99
C GLN A 427 -4.81 22.02 -23.92
N ASP A 428 -5.63 22.36 -24.92
CA ASP A 428 -6.36 23.63 -24.97
C ASP A 428 -7.49 23.70 -23.91
N ASN A 429 -8.07 22.56 -23.53
CA ASN A 429 -9.08 22.53 -22.47
C ASN A 429 -8.46 22.67 -21.08
N LEU A 430 -7.23 22.18 -20.88
CA LEU A 430 -6.48 22.39 -19.64
C LEU A 430 -6.13 23.87 -19.41
N LYS A 431 -5.82 24.63 -20.47
CA LYS A 431 -5.60 26.08 -20.37
C LYS A 431 -6.86 26.85 -19.96
N LYS A 432 -8.05 26.39 -20.38
CA LYS A 432 -9.34 26.96 -19.95
C LYS A 432 -9.72 26.59 -18.51
N MET A 433 -9.07 25.61 -17.88
CA MET A 433 -9.33 25.20 -16.50
C MET A 433 -8.45 25.94 -15.47
N ILE A 434 -7.40 26.64 -15.92
CA ILE A 434 -6.42 27.34 -15.07
C ILE A 434 -6.71 28.85 -15.00
N ASN A 435 -7.57 29.38 -15.87
CA ASN A 435 -8.12 30.74 -15.79
C ASN A 435 -9.59 30.67 -15.36
#